data_AF-A0A7X8YHD0-F1
#
_entry.id   AF-A0A7X8YHD0-F1
#
_cell.length_a   1.000
_cell.length_b   1.000
_cell.length_c   1.000
_cell.angle_alpha   90.00
_cell.angle_beta   90.00
_cell.angle_gamma   90.00
#
_symmetry.space_group_name_H-M   'P 1'
#
loop_
_entity.id
_entity.type
_entity.pdbx_description
1 polymer ?
#
loop_
_entity_poly.entity_id
_entity_poly.type
_entity_poly.pdbx_seq_one_letter_code
_entity_poly.pdbx_strand_id
1 'polypeptide(L)'
;MKVIFVDAENVGLKELEKINASIVDKVFVFSKSDAVKLVCEKSMYLCLNDYPTGQNQADFYIIAYLSRVLLALDKKQLGSIHFELYSNDENLITAFEFQCDQLGANCQIIRTREQTVVPITESASTSPKPNSAEAKLLKALKSPHSLDPEFQQRLGLSKSDFTKAINELSKSNQIKRSPQSKKMWVRC
;
A
#
# COMPACT_ATOMS: atom_id res chain seq x y z
N MET A 1 -5.77 -28.39 -5.55
CA MET A 1 -5.74 -28.14 -4.09
C MET A 1 -5.01 -26.85 -3.88
N LYS A 2 -5.47 -26.02 -2.94
CA LYS A 2 -4.82 -24.76 -2.58
C LYS A 2 -4.09 -24.89 -1.25
N VAL A 3 -2.97 -24.18 -1.15
CA VAL A 3 -2.32 -23.90 0.12
C VAL A 3 -2.36 -22.38 0.32
N ILE A 4 -3.21 -21.94 1.23
CA ILE A 4 -3.57 -20.54 1.45
C ILE A 4 -2.86 -20.04 2.70
N PHE A 5 -2.11 -18.97 2.55
CA PHE A 5 -1.47 -18.22 3.63
C PHE A 5 -2.24 -16.93 3.85
N VAL A 6 -2.60 -16.66 5.09
CA VAL A 6 -3.41 -15.48 5.46
C VAL A 6 -2.68 -14.67 6.52
N ASP A 7 -2.24 -13.48 6.13
CA ASP A 7 -1.75 -12.45 7.04
C ASP A 7 -2.95 -11.74 7.69
N ALA A 8 -3.54 -12.39 8.68
CA ALA A 8 -4.77 -11.91 9.32
C ALA A 8 -4.54 -10.65 10.18
N GLU A 9 -3.30 -10.34 10.55
CA GLU A 9 -2.96 -9.07 11.22
C GLU A 9 -3.10 -7.87 10.28
N ASN A 10 -2.73 -8.02 9.00
CA ASN A 10 -2.86 -6.95 7.99
C ASN A 10 -4.25 -6.91 7.32
N VAL A 11 -4.81 -8.09 7.07
CA VAL A 11 -6.04 -8.30 6.29
C VAL A 11 -7.30 -8.12 7.14
N GLY A 12 -7.25 -8.52 8.41
CA GLY A 12 -8.35 -8.38 9.36
C GLY A 12 -9.43 -9.46 9.25
N LEU A 13 -10.28 -9.52 10.29
CA LEU A 13 -11.25 -10.60 10.52
C LEU A 13 -12.31 -10.73 9.42
N LYS A 14 -12.84 -9.62 8.91
CA LYS A 14 -13.91 -9.63 7.90
C LYS A 14 -13.49 -10.28 6.58
N GLU A 15 -12.23 -10.11 6.21
CA GLU A 15 -11.71 -10.67 4.97
C GLU A 15 -11.38 -12.15 5.14
N LEU A 16 -10.96 -12.58 6.34
CA LEU A 16 -10.80 -13.99 6.68
C LEU A 16 -12.12 -14.78 6.53
N GLU A 17 -13.25 -14.19 6.94
CA GLU A 17 -14.59 -14.81 6.80
C GLU A 17 -15.04 -14.97 5.34
N LYS A 18 -14.46 -14.21 4.41
CA LYS A 18 -14.78 -14.29 2.97
C LYS A 18 -13.97 -15.36 2.23
N ILE A 19 -12.97 -15.96 2.88
CA ILE A 19 -12.14 -16.98 2.24
C ILE A 19 -13.02 -18.21 1.96
N ASN A 20 -13.21 -18.50 0.67
CA ASN A 20 -13.94 -19.66 0.22
C ASN A 20 -12.97 -20.81 -0.08
N ALA A 21 -12.53 -21.50 0.98
CA ALA A 21 -11.66 -22.67 0.89
C ALA A 21 -12.47 -23.96 0.91
N SER A 22 -12.08 -24.94 0.09
CA SER A 22 -12.62 -26.29 0.12
C SER A 22 -12.06 -27.07 1.31
N ILE A 23 -12.73 -28.16 1.69
CA ILE A 23 -12.30 -29.06 2.79
C ILE A 23 -10.91 -29.69 2.57
N VAL A 24 -10.49 -29.81 1.30
CA VAL A 24 -9.18 -30.37 0.94
C VAL A 24 -8.08 -29.30 0.90
N ASP A 25 -8.45 -28.02 0.90
CA ASP A 25 -7.48 -26.94 0.88
C ASP A 25 -6.83 -26.81 2.27
N LYS A 26 -5.57 -26.37 2.29
CA LYS A 26 -4.85 -26.08 3.53
C LYS A 26 -4.82 -24.58 3.73
N VAL A 27 -5.37 -24.10 4.84
CA VAL A 27 -5.40 -22.68 5.18
C VAL A 27 -4.58 -22.44 6.44
N PHE A 28 -3.50 -21.67 6.31
CA PHE A 28 -2.63 -21.23 7.38
C PHE A 28 -2.90 -19.76 7.68
N VAL A 29 -3.38 -19.47 8.89
CA VAL A 29 -3.76 -18.12 9.31
C VAL A 29 -2.81 -17.65 10.39
N PHE A 30 -2.13 -16.54 10.13
CA PHE A 30 -1.11 -15.97 10.98
C PHE A 30 -1.72 -14.81 11.76
N SER A 31 -1.94 -15.02 13.05
CA SER A 31 -2.47 -13.97 13.93
C SER A 31 -2.26 -14.31 15.40
N LYS A 32 -2.06 -13.29 16.21
CA LYS A 32 -2.13 -13.38 17.67
C LYS A 32 -3.51 -13.08 18.26
N SER A 33 -4.52 -12.78 17.43
CA SER A 33 -5.86 -12.39 17.90
C SER A 33 -6.74 -13.59 18.28
N ASP A 34 -7.28 -13.59 19.49
CA ASP A 34 -8.23 -14.62 19.94
C ASP A 34 -9.51 -14.66 19.08
N ALA A 35 -9.96 -13.51 18.58
CA ALA A 35 -11.11 -13.45 17.69
C ALA A 35 -10.85 -14.16 16.36
N VAL A 36 -9.63 -14.03 15.81
CA VAL A 36 -9.20 -14.76 14.61
C VAL A 36 -9.15 -16.26 14.88
N LYS A 37 -8.61 -16.66 16.04
CA LYS A 37 -8.53 -18.07 16.44
C LYS A 37 -9.91 -18.74 16.46
N LEU A 38 -10.93 -18.08 17.02
CA LEU A 38 -12.31 -18.58 17.05
C LEU A 38 -12.90 -18.78 15.63
N VAL A 39 -12.57 -17.90 14.68
CA VAL A 39 -13.00 -18.06 13.28
C VAL A 39 -12.27 -19.23 12.63
N CYS A 40 -10.96 -19.36 12.86
CA CYS A 40 -10.18 -20.49 12.36
C CYS A 40 -10.73 -21.84 12.84
N GLU A 41 -11.11 -21.95 14.12
CA GLU A 41 -11.71 -23.17 14.66
C GLU A 41 -13.02 -23.55 13.96
N LYS A 42 -13.90 -22.57 13.70
CA LYS A 42 -15.16 -22.80 12.98
C LYS A 42 -14.96 -23.21 11.53
N SER A 43 -13.94 -22.64 10.87
CA SER A 43 -13.66 -22.89 9.45
C SER A 43 -12.64 -24.02 9.22
N MET A 44 -12.20 -24.72 10.28
CA MET A 44 -11.14 -25.75 10.24
C MET A 44 -9.82 -25.26 9.64
N TYR A 45 -9.48 -23.99 9.87
CA TYR A 45 -8.20 -23.40 9.48
C TYR A 45 -7.15 -23.58 10.57
N LEU A 46 -5.88 -23.70 10.19
CA LEU A 46 -4.79 -23.75 11.15
C LEU A 46 -4.37 -22.33 11.54
N CYS A 47 -4.73 -21.93 12.76
CA CYS A 47 -4.25 -20.67 13.34
C CYS A 47 -2.83 -20.87 13.90
N LEU A 48 -1.88 -20.13 13.36
CA LEU A 48 -0.49 -20.07 13.76
C LEU A 48 -0.27 -18.77 14.54
N ASN A 49 0.09 -18.88 15.82
CA ASN A 49 0.16 -17.75 16.74
C ASN A 49 1.37 -17.79 17.70
N ASP A 50 2.23 -18.79 17.52
CA ASP A 50 3.36 -19.16 18.38
C ASP A 50 4.67 -18.41 18.04
N TYR A 51 4.64 -17.51 17.06
CA TYR A 51 5.76 -16.60 16.76
C TYR A 51 5.90 -15.49 17.83
N PRO A 52 7.06 -14.85 18.00
CA PRO A 52 7.22 -13.73 18.95
C PRO A 52 6.36 -12.51 18.59
N THR A 53 6.08 -11.64 19.56
CA THR A 53 5.46 -10.34 19.29
C THR A 53 6.54 -9.34 18.90
N GLY A 54 6.32 -8.58 17.82
CA GLY A 54 7.25 -7.54 17.39
C GLY A 54 7.02 -7.15 15.94
N GLN A 55 7.77 -6.15 15.48
CA GLN A 55 7.70 -5.70 14.09
C GLN A 55 8.10 -6.83 13.13
N ASN A 56 7.28 -7.03 12.10
CA ASN A 56 7.45 -8.02 11.02
C ASN A 56 7.57 -9.48 11.50
N GLN A 57 7.26 -9.80 12.76
CA GLN A 57 7.39 -11.18 13.27
C GLN A 57 6.43 -12.14 12.58
N ALA A 58 5.21 -11.67 12.26
CA ALA A 58 4.25 -12.44 11.47
C ALA A 58 4.82 -12.72 10.07
N ASP A 59 5.34 -11.70 9.39
CA ASP A 59 5.92 -11.80 8.04
C ASP A 59 7.07 -12.82 7.99
N PHE A 60 8.01 -12.71 8.94
CA PHE A 60 9.13 -13.66 9.04
C PHE A 60 8.63 -15.08 9.23
N TYR A 61 7.59 -15.26 10.03
CA TYR A 61 7.02 -16.58 10.29
C TYR A 61 6.25 -17.13 9.09
N ILE A 62 5.51 -16.28 8.36
CA ILE A 62 4.84 -16.64 7.10
C ILE A 62 5.86 -17.17 6.10
N ILE A 63 6.96 -16.42 5.88
CA ILE A 63 7.99 -16.81 4.92
C ILE A 63 8.72 -18.09 5.37
N ALA A 64 9.11 -18.20 6.65
CA ALA A 64 9.73 -19.42 7.16
C ALA A 64 8.82 -20.65 7.01
N TYR A 65 7.52 -20.49 7.24
CA TYR A 65 6.54 -21.55 7.11
C TYR A 65 6.31 -21.92 5.64
N LEU A 66 6.24 -20.93 4.74
CA LEU A 66 6.20 -21.15 3.30
C LEU A 66 7.40 -21.97 2.83
N SER A 67 8.63 -21.55 3.16
CA SER A 67 9.84 -22.27 2.77
C SER A 67 9.81 -23.73 3.26
N ARG A 68 9.32 -23.98 4.48
CA ARG A 68 9.16 -25.34 5.00
C ARG A 68 8.14 -26.16 4.21
N VAL A 69 6.99 -25.58 3.84
CA VAL A 69 5.98 -26.26 3.04
C VAL A 69 6.52 -26.56 1.64
N LEU A 70 7.16 -25.59 0.98
CA LEU A 70 7.71 -25.76 -0.36
C LEU A 70 8.76 -26.88 -0.39
N LEU A 71 9.65 -26.95 0.61
CA LEU A 71 10.68 -27.99 0.72
C LEU A 71 10.14 -29.38 1.06
N ALA A 72 8.93 -29.47 1.62
CA ALA A 72 8.28 -30.74 1.92
C ALA A 72 7.62 -31.40 0.70
N LEU A 73 7.55 -30.69 -0.44
CA LEU A 73 6.88 -31.13 -1.65
C LEU A 73 7.90 -31.54 -2.72
N ASP A 74 7.61 -32.63 -3.43
CA ASP A 74 8.36 -32.97 -4.63
C ASP A 74 7.93 -32.12 -5.84
N LYS A 75 8.69 -32.21 -6.94
CA LYS A 75 8.42 -31.43 -8.17
C LYS A 75 7.03 -31.69 -8.77
N LYS A 76 6.50 -32.91 -8.68
CA LYS A 76 5.17 -33.24 -9.21
C LYS A 76 4.10 -32.58 -8.35
N GLN A 77 4.29 -32.61 -7.03
CA GLN A 77 3.38 -31.97 -6.08
C GLN A 77 3.38 -30.46 -6.24
N LEU A 78 4.56 -29.82 -6.35
CA LEU A 78 4.69 -28.38 -6.58
C LEU A 78 3.94 -27.90 -7.82
N GLY A 79 3.98 -28.67 -8.92
CA GLY A 79 3.23 -28.34 -10.14
C GLY A 79 1.71 -28.55 -10.03
N SER A 80 1.23 -29.24 -8.99
CA SER A 80 -0.20 -29.56 -8.79
C SER A 80 -0.90 -28.72 -7.71
N ILE A 81 -0.12 -27.98 -6.93
CA ILE A 81 -0.59 -27.19 -5.79
C ILE A 81 -0.53 -25.70 -6.18
N HIS A 82 -1.60 -24.99 -5.87
CA HIS A 82 -1.67 -23.54 -6.04
C HIS A 82 -1.47 -22.87 -4.69
N PHE A 83 -0.46 -22.01 -4.58
CA PHE A 83 -0.18 -21.25 -3.37
C PHE A 83 -0.90 -19.90 -3.44
N GLU A 84 -1.56 -19.51 -2.37
CA GLU A 84 -2.23 -18.20 -2.29
C GLU A 84 -1.73 -17.44 -1.07
N LEU A 85 -1.45 -16.15 -1.23
CA LEU A 85 -1.19 -15.23 -0.12
C LEU A 85 -2.27 -14.17 -0.07
N TYR A 86 -2.95 -14.08 1.06
CA TYR A 86 -3.82 -12.97 1.43
C TYR A 86 -3.01 -11.97 2.26
N SER A 87 -2.57 -10.88 1.64
CA SER A 87 -1.93 -9.75 2.32
C SER A 87 -2.04 -8.48 1.45
N ASN A 88 -1.86 -7.31 2.07
CA ASN A 88 -1.66 -6.04 1.38
C ASN A 88 -0.28 -5.44 1.66
N ASP A 89 0.61 -6.17 2.34
CA ASP A 89 2.00 -5.74 2.59
C ASP A 89 2.89 -6.11 1.40
N GLU A 90 3.39 -5.09 0.69
CA GLU A 90 4.20 -5.29 -0.52
C GLU A 90 5.57 -5.93 -0.23
N ASN A 91 6.15 -5.76 0.97
CA ASN A 91 7.40 -6.42 1.33
C ASN A 91 7.17 -7.92 1.52
N LEU A 92 6.09 -8.28 2.23
CA LEU A 92 5.70 -9.68 2.43
C LEU A 92 5.35 -10.34 1.10
N ILE A 93 4.57 -9.66 0.26
CA ILE A 93 4.19 -10.14 -1.08
C ILE A 93 5.44 -10.44 -1.91
N THR A 94 6.36 -9.48 -2.00
CA THR A 94 7.59 -9.64 -2.78
C THR A 94 8.43 -10.83 -2.27
N ALA A 95 8.55 -10.99 -0.94
CA ALA A 95 9.27 -12.11 -0.35
C ALA A 95 8.59 -13.46 -0.63
N PHE A 96 7.25 -13.50 -0.61
CA PHE A 96 6.47 -14.70 -0.86
C PHE A 96 6.60 -15.17 -2.31
N GLU A 97 6.44 -14.26 -3.27
CA GLU A 97 6.61 -14.53 -4.70
C GLU A 97 8.02 -15.04 -4.99
N PHE A 98 9.05 -14.35 -4.45
CA PHE A 98 10.44 -14.76 -4.60
C PHE A 98 10.69 -16.21 -4.13
N GLN A 99 10.15 -16.60 -2.97
CA GLN A 99 10.30 -17.97 -2.46
C GLN A 99 9.59 -19.00 -3.34
N CYS A 100 8.41 -18.68 -3.86
CA CYS A 100 7.67 -19.57 -4.75
C CYS A 100 8.42 -19.75 -6.09
N ASP A 101 8.90 -18.67 -6.68
CA ASP A 101 9.64 -18.66 -7.94
C ASP A 101 10.93 -19.47 -7.84
N GLN A 102 11.65 -19.37 -6.71
CA GLN A 102 12.90 -20.09 -6.49
C GLN A 102 12.74 -21.63 -6.59
N LEU A 103 11.57 -22.15 -6.25
CA LEU A 103 11.25 -23.59 -6.28
C LEU A 103 10.27 -23.97 -7.39
N GLY A 104 9.88 -23.02 -8.24
CA GLY A 104 8.96 -23.23 -9.36
C GLY A 104 7.52 -23.56 -8.93
N ALA A 105 7.08 -23.03 -7.78
CA ALA A 105 5.72 -23.18 -7.29
C ALA A 105 4.79 -22.15 -7.95
N ASN A 106 3.57 -22.57 -8.29
CA ASN A 106 2.56 -21.63 -8.77
C ASN A 106 1.96 -20.87 -7.58
N CYS A 107 2.07 -19.54 -7.59
CA CYS A 107 1.52 -18.70 -6.54
C CYS A 107 0.65 -17.56 -7.07
N GLN A 108 -0.28 -17.11 -6.22
CA GLN A 108 -1.18 -16.00 -6.50
C GLN A 108 -1.34 -15.11 -5.26
N ILE A 109 -1.30 -13.81 -5.48
CA ILE A 109 -1.49 -12.80 -4.44
C ILE A 109 -2.92 -12.29 -4.46
N ILE A 110 -3.58 -12.28 -3.30
CA ILE A 110 -4.95 -11.83 -3.11
C ILE A 110 -4.92 -10.62 -2.18
N ARG A 111 -4.97 -9.43 -2.77
CA ARG A 111 -5.10 -8.16 -2.03
C ARG A 111 -6.56 -7.97 -1.62
N THR A 112 -6.79 -7.67 -0.35
CA THR A 112 -8.14 -7.60 0.23
C THR A 112 -8.65 -6.16 0.37
N ARG A 113 -7.76 -5.18 0.30
CA ARG A 113 -8.15 -3.79 0.13
C ARG A 113 -8.36 -3.56 -1.35
N GLU A 114 -9.48 -2.93 -1.73
CA GLU A 114 -9.60 -2.38 -3.07
C GLU A 114 -8.39 -1.48 -3.29
N GLN A 115 -7.52 -1.88 -4.20
CA GLN A 115 -6.55 -0.96 -4.74
C GLN A 115 -7.37 0.11 -5.47
N THR A 116 -7.69 1.21 -4.78
CA THR A 116 -7.97 2.48 -5.44
C THR A 116 -6.63 2.94 -5.99
N VAL A 117 -6.14 2.25 -7.04
CA VAL A 117 -5.03 2.74 -7.86
C VAL A 117 -5.62 3.92 -8.63
N VAL A 118 -5.66 5.08 -8.00
CA VAL A 118 -5.34 6.27 -8.79
C VAL A 118 -3.90 6.02 -9.23
N PRO A 119 -3.62 5.89 -10.53
CA PRO A 119 -2.26 5.70 -10.98
C PRO A 119 -1.43 6.84 -10.42
N ILE A 120 -0.47 6.53 -9.57
CA ILE A 120 0.67 7.41 -9.39
C ILE A 120 1.51 7.14 -10.64
N THR A 121 1.12 7.76 -11.75
CA THR A 121 2.03 7.92 -12.87
C THR A 121 3.19 8.74 -12.35
N GLU A 122 4.33 8.07 -12.25
CA GLU A 122 5.62 8.72 -12.24
C GLU A 122 5.64 9.78 -13.35
N SER A 123 5.82 11.03 -12.93
CA SER A 123 6.43 12.09 -13.73
C SER A 123 6.00 12.18 -15.20
N ALA A 124 4.74 12.54 -15.43
CA ALA A 124 4.36 13.25 -16.65
C ALA A 124 3.57 14.51 -16.26
N SER A 125 4.30 15.63 -16.25
CA SER A 125 3.82 17.01 -16.29
C SER A 125 2.35 17.14 -16.72
N THR A 126 1.44 17.40 -15.78
CA THR A 126 0.10 17.90 -16.10
C THR A 126 -0.41 18.79 -14.98
N SER A 127 -0.35 20.09 -15.26
CA SER A 127 -1.40 21.08 -15.02
C SER A 127 -2.30 20.84 -13.80
N PRO A 128 -2.22 21.65 -12.73
CA PRO A 128 -3.19 21.57 -11.65
C PRO A 128 -4.62 21.78 -12.18
N LYS A 129 -5.58 21.02 -11.62
CA LYS A 129 -7.01 21.09 -11.96
C LYS A 129 -7.45 22.55 -12.07
N PRO A 130 -8.25 22.94 -13.07
CA PRO A 130 -8.50 24.36 -13.43
C PRO A 130 -9.10 25.22 -12.30
N ASN A 131 -9.66 24.61 -11.24
CA ASN A 131 -10.22 25.30 -10.08
C ASN A 131 -9.48 25.08 -8.74
N SER A 132 -8.31 24.43 -8.76
CA SER A 132 -7.51 24.22 -7.55
C SER A 132 -6.80 25.50 -7.08
N ALA A 133 -6.48 25.58 -5.78
CA ALA A 133 -5.78 26.73 -5.20
C ALA A 133 -4.38 26.91 -5.83
N GLU A 134 -3.74 25.80 -6.17
CA GLU A 134 -2.44 25.68 -6.84
C GLU A 134 -2.52 26.23 -8.27
N ALA A 135 -3.58 25.92 -9.03
CA ALA A 135 -3.78 26.46 -10.37
C ALA A 135 -3.99 27.99 -10.37
N LYS A 136 -4.77 28.50 -9.40
CA LYS A 136 -4.98 29.94 -9.23
C LYS A 136 -3.66 30.66 -8.90
N LEU A 137 -2.85 30.08 -8.02
CA LEU A 137 -1.52 30.58 -7.66
C LEU A 137 -0.55 30.57 -8.84
N LEU A 138 -0.45 29.46 -9.58
CA LEU A 138 0.45 29.37 -10.75
C LEU A 138 0.04 30.30 -11.90
N LYS A 139 -1.26 30.59 -12.05
CA LYS A 139 -1.75 31.55 -13.05
C LYS A 139 -1.37 32.98 -12.67
N ALA A 140 -1.41 33.32 -11.40
CA ALA A 140 -1.08 34.66 -10.90
C ALA A 140 0.43 34.90 -10.77
N LEU A 141 1.22 33.88 -10.44
CA LEU A 141 2.68 33.95 -10.32
C LEU A 141 3.43 33.91 -11.68
N LYS A 142 2.74 34.18 -12.79
CA LYS A 142 3.37 34.41 -14.11
C LYS A 142 4.28 35.64 -14.11
N SER A 143 4.03 36.60 -13.23
CA SER A 143 4.93 37.70 -12.90
C SER A 143 5.27 37.67 -11.41
N PRO A 144 6.41 38.25 -10.99
CA PRO A 144 6.80 38.26 -9.59
C PRO A 144 5.77 38.98 -8.72
N HIS A 145 5.29 38.32 -7.66
CA HIS A 145 4.37 38.91 -6.68
C HIS A 145 4.84 38.64 -5.24
N SER A 146 4.47 39.53 -4.32
CA SER A 146 4.53 39.29 -2.88
C SER A 146 3.39 38.36 -2.48
N LEU A 147 3.68 37.40 -1.61
CA LEU A 147 2.67 36.50 -1.02
C LEU A 147 2.04 37.16 0.21
N ASP A 148 1.48 38.35 0.02
CA ASP A 148 0.85 39.15 1.09
C ASP A 148 -0.67 38.87 1.20
N PRO A 149 -1.32 39.33 2.27
CA PRO A 149 -2.76 39.15 2.45
C PRO A 149 -3.61 39.76 1.33
N GLU A 150 -3.14 40.83 0.68
CA GLU A 150 -3.82 41.45 -0.46
C GLU A 150 -3.82 40.52 -1.68
N PHE A 151 -2.68 39.87 -1.97
CA PHE A 151 -2.56 38.85 -3.02
C PHE A 151 -3.42 37.62 -2.72
N GLN A 152 -3.46 37.18 -1.45
CA GLN A 152 -4.35 36.11 -1.01
C GLN A 152 -5.83 36.45 -1.26
N GLN A 153 -6.27 37.65 -0.87
CA GLN A 153 -7.66 38.10 -1.07
C GLN A 153 -8.01 38.22 -2.55
N ARG A 154 -7.09 38.72 -3.38
CA ARG A 154 -7.26 38.81 -4.84
C ARG A 154 -7.46 37.44 -5.50
N LEU A 155 -6.90 36.37 -4.93
CA LEU A 155 -7.09 34.99 -5.40
C LEU A 155 -8.36 34.32 -4.87
N GLY A 156 -9.04 34.97 -3.91
CA GLY A 156 -10.24 34.44 -3.27
C GLY A 156 -9.97 33.14 -2.51
N LEU A 157 -8.78 32.99 -1.93
CA LEU A 157 -8.36 31.78 -1.21
C LEU A 157 -8.45 31.99 0.30
N SER A 158 -8.89 30.94 1.01
CA SER A 158 -8.79 30.92 2.47
C SER A 158 -7.31 30.91 2.90
N LYS A 159 -7.02 31.37 4.12
CA LYS A 159 -5.64 31.40 4.64
C LYS A 159 -5.01 30.01 4.69
N SER A 160 -5.83 29.01 5.03
CA SER A 160 -5.43 27.60 5.07
C SER A 160 -5.06 27.09 3.67
N ASP A 161 -5.93 27.31 2.68
CA ASP A 161 -5.72 26.82 1.31
C ASP A 161 -4.55 27.52 0.63
N PHE A 162 -4.40 28.82 0.86
CA PHE A 162 -3.28 29.61 0.34
C PHE A 162 -1.95 29.12 0.88
N THR A 163 -1.85 28.89 2.19
CA THR A 163 -0.61 28.40 2.84
C THR A 163 -0.27 26.98 2.39
N LYS A 164 -1.28 26.11 2.28
CA LYS A 164 -1.11 24.73 1.82
C LYS A 164 -0.61 24.68 0.37
N ALA A 165 -1.25 25.44 -0.52
CA ALA A 165 -0.88 25.50 -1.92
C ALA A 165 0.52 26.09 -2.14
N ILE A 166 0.93 27.11 -1.38
CA ILE A 166 2.31 27.64 -1.43
C ILE A 166 3.32 26.55 -1.02
N ASN A 167 3.06 25.83 0.07
CA ASN A 167 3.96 24.80 0.56
C ASN A 167 4.07 23.64 -0.44
N GLU A 168 2.97 23.21 -1.05
CA GLU A 168 2.97 22.17 -2.07
C GLU A 168 3.67 22.61 -3.36
N LEU A 169 3.42 23.83 -3.84
CA LEU A 169 4.08 24.38 -5.02
C LEU A 169 5.58 24.63 -4.80
N SER A 170 5.98 25.03 -3.59
CA SER A 170 7.39 25.20 -3.23
C SER A 170 8.10 23.85 -3.07
N LYS A 171 7.45 22.85 -2.46
CA LYS A 171 8.01 21.48 -2.34
C LYS A 171 8.15 20.79 -3.70
N SER A 172 7.22 21.05 -4.62
CA SER A 172 7.24 20.51 -5.99
C SER A 172 8.09 21.33 -6.98
N ASN A 173 8.87 22.32 -6.49
CA ASN A 173 9.71 23.21 -7.31
C ASN A 173 8.98 23.95 -8.45
N GLN A 174 7.66 24.14 -8.34
CA GLN A 174 6.87 24.84 -9.36
C GLN A 174 6.88 26.35 -9.19
N ILE A 175 7.26 26.85 -8.01
CA ILE A 175 7.48 28.27 -7.72
C ILE A 175 8.82 28.46 -7.03
N LYS A 176 9.48 29.58 -7.29
CA LYS A 176 10.74 29.98 -6.67
C LYS A 176 10.71 31.44 -6.28
N ARG A 177 11.66 31.85 -5.43
CA ARG A 177 11.89 33.27 -5.16
C ARG A 177 12.46 33.93 -6.41
N SER A 178 11.99 35.14 -6.70
CA SER A 178 12.51 35.93 -7.82
C SER A 178 13.99 36.27 -7.59
N PRO A 179 14.84 36.15 -8.62
CA PRO A 179 16.23 36.58 -8.52
C PRO A 179 16.38 38.09 -8.28
N GLN A 180 15.35 38.88 -8.59
CA GLN A 180 15.34 40.34 -8.42
C GLN A 180 14.99 40.77 -6.98
N SER A 181 14.27 39.92 -6.22
CA SER A 181 13.93 40.22 -4.83
C SER A 181 13.56 38.95 -4.07
N LYS A 182 14.25 38.70 -2.94
CA LYS A 182 14.00 37.55 -2.05
C LYS A 182 12.58 37.56 -1.45
N LYS A 183 11.86 38.68 -1.49
CA LYS A 183 10.48 38.81 -0.98
C LYS A 183 9.41 38.44 -2.01
N MET A 184 9.78 38.32 -3.28
CA MET A 184 8.86 38.07 -4.38
C MET A 184 8.97 36.63 -4.84
N TRP A 185 7.85 36.03 -5.23
CA TRP A 185 7.77 34.68 -5.76
C TRP A 185 7.32 34.71 -7.21
N VAL A 186 7.85 33.78 -7.99
CA VAL A 186 7.55 33.62 -9.41
C VAL A 186 7.44 32.14 -9.74
N ARG A 187 6.60 31.80 -10.71
CA ARG A 187 6.54 30.46 -11.26
C ARG A 187 7.90 30.06 -11.87
N CYS A 188 8.31 28.82 -11.65
CA CYS A 188 9.50 28.24 -12.27
C CYS A 188 9.34 28.06 -13.77
#